data_AF-A0AAU5SV19-F1
#
_entry.id   AF-A0AAU5SV19-F1
#
_cell.length_a   1.000
_cell.length_b   1.000
_cell.length_c   1.000
_cell.angle_alpha   90.00
_cell.angle_beta   90.00
_cell.angle_gamma   90.00
#
_symmetry.space_group_name_H-M   'P 1'
#
loop_
_entity.id
_entity.type
_entity.pdbx_description
1 polymer ?
#
loop_
_entity_poly.entity_id
_entity_poly.type
_entity_poly.pdbx_seq_one_letter_code
_entity_poly.pdbx_strand_id
1 'polypeptide(L)'
;MTSSLHRLRPLAAAVTLVSCLSAPTAVAAPTAAAAAGSPAAAGCALPGRTGWTDEGHDTDRTRFQPATGTRRVLTLYVDFPNAPATDSTEPYTAQLAPAADWMGSASYGRLRLENTPLRRWVRMPADSTSYGFARGLTFEAHEKYLRDAVTAADPYADFSRYDMVYVVPTRTATAIPFSPTYLYDPATPGVTADGSRLKWAVTFGQDMWHWGHKVAAHESAHTFGLPDLYAFTGATHRYVGGWDVMGDIAGHAPQYLGWHSWKLGWTRDDQVACLPATGRRTVRLTPVERPGGTKIAVLRTGGTTAYVAESRRAQGNDAAACSTGVLIYAVDSAARTGEGPVQIMNANPATTPAAGCTPLDRAAYAPGQSFTDPATGVRIDVLAGGAAGDTVRLSKE
;
A
#
# COMPACT_ATOMS: atom_id res chain seq x y z
N MET A 1 -81.00 -20.75 -37.46
CA MET A 1 -80.22 -19.55 -37.82
C MET A 1 -78.99 -19.55 -36.91
N THR A 2 -77.93 -20.28 -37.32
CA THR A 2 -76.63 -19.74 -37.84
C THR A 2 -75.78 -19.11 -36.73
N SER A 3 -74.58 -19.54 -36.35
CA SER A 3 -73.52 -20.27 -37.07
C SER A 3 -72.50 -20.95 -36.12
N SER A 4 -71.83 -21.97 -36.68
CA SER A 4 -70.76 -22.83 -36.15
C SER A 4 -69.46 -22.13 -35.72
N LEU A 5 -68.58 -22.85 -34.99
CA LEU A 5 -67.23 -23.21 -35.47
C LEU A 5 -66.62 -24.38 -34.66
N HIS A 6 -66.01 -25.31 -35.41
CA HIS A 6 -65.41 -26.59 -34.99
C HIS A 6 -64.15 -26.46 -34.12
N ARG A 7 -63.95 -27.41 -33.20
CA ARG A 7 -62.62 -27.83 -32.70
C ARG A 7 -62.48 -29.35 -32.83
N LEU A 8 -61.49 -29.79 -33.61
CA LEU A 8 -61.06 -31.19 -33.75
C LEU A 8 -59.80 -31.45 -32.91
N ARG A 9 -59.73 -32.66 -32.34
CA ARG A 9 -58.68 -33.20 -31.47
C ARG A 9 -57.42 -33.62 -32.25
N PRO A 10 -56.21 -33.58 -31.66
CA PRO A 10 -55.06 -34.29 -32.19
C PRO A 10 -54.86 -35.69 -31.55
N LEU A 11 -54.37 -36.61 -32.38
CA LEU A 11 -54.01 -38.00 -32.07
C LEU A 11 -52.75 -38.11 -31.21
N ALA A 12 -52.71 -39.17 -30.39
CA ALA A 12 -51.53 -39.66 -29.70
C ALA A 12 -50.65 -40.52 -30.62
N ALA A 13 -49.33 -40.36 -30.54
CA ALA A 13 -48.34 -41.27 -31.13
C ALA A 13 -47.34 -41.70 -30.04
N ALA A 14 -47.22 -43.01 -29.85
CA ALA A 14 -46.28 -43.66 -28.95
C ALA A 14 -44.92 -43.86 -29.64
N VAL A 15 -43.82 -43.62 -28.92
CA VAL A 15 -42.46 -43.96 -29.35
C VAL A 15 -41.80 -44.82 -28.29
N THR A 16 -41.45 -46.04 -28.68
CA THR A 16 -40.68 -47.04 -27.93
C THR A 16 -39.18 -46.70 -27.96
N LEU A 17 -38.54 -46.63 -26.79
CA LEU A 17 -37.09 -46.48 -26.63
C LEU A 17 -36.42 -47.86 -26.56
N VAL A 18 -35.47 -48.09 -27.47
CA VAL A 18 -34.55 -49.23 -27.47
C VAL A 18 -33.26 -48.80 -26.74
N SER A 19 -32.86 -49.57 -25.73
CA SER A 19 -31.63 -49.34 -24.97
C SER A 19 -30.47 -50.15 -25.58
N CYS A 20 -29.46 -49.47 -26.13
CA CYS A 20 -28.20 -50.09 -26.51
C CYS A 20 -27.19 -49.93 -25.36
N LEU A 21 -26.73 -51.04 -24.77
CA LEU A 21 -25.58 -51.06 -23.86
C LEU A 21 -24.29 -51.03 -24.67
N SER A 22 -23.47 -49.99 -24.47
CA SER A 22 -22.07 -49.94 -24.89
C SER A 22 -21.18 -49.86 -23.65
N ALA A 23 -20.28 -50.83 -23.50
CA ALA A 23 -19.27 -50.86 -22.44
C ALA A 23 -18.18 -49.81 -22.71
N PRO A 24 -17.72 -49.05 -21.70
CA PRO A 24 -16.66 -48.06 -21.91
C PRO A 24 -15.30 -48.74 -21.85
N THR A 25 -14.52 -48.60 -22.92
CA THR A 25 -13.08 -48.84 -22.90
C THR A 25 -12.40 -47.69 -22.16
N ALA A 26 -11.75 -48.00 -21.04
CA ALA A 26 -10.97 -47.03 -20.27
C ALA A 26 -9.71 -46.64 -21.06
N VAL A 27 -9.76 -45.49 -21.73
CA VAL A 27 -8.56 -44.82 -22.23
C VAL A 27 -7.87 -44.21 -21.02
N ALA A 28 -6.69 -44.74 -20.67
CA ALA A 28 -5.83 -44.13 -19.67
C ALA A 28 -5.45 -42.73 -20.14
N ALA A 29 -6.02 -41.71 -19.49
CA ALA A 29 -5.61 -40.33 -19.69
C ALA A 29 -4.13 -40.20 -19.33
N PRO A 30 -3.33 -39.44 -20.09
CA PRO A 30 -1.97 -39.15 -19.67
C PRO A 30 -2.06 -38.44 -18.33
N THR A 31 -1.46 -39.05 -17.30
CA THR A 31 -1.22 -38.40 -16.01
C THR A 31 -0.56 -37.06 -16.29
N ALA A 32 -1.30 -35.97 -16.06
CA ALA A 32 -0.72 -34.65 -15.99
C ALA A 32 0.43 -34.75 -15.00
N ALA A 33 1.66 -34.63 -15.50
CA ALA A 33 2.82 -34.45 -14.65
C ALA A 33 2.46 -33.28 -13.74
N ALA A 34 2.36 -33.55 -12.44
CA ALA A 34 2.17 -32.51 -11.43
C ALA A 34 3.22 -31.43 -11.74
N ALA A 35 2.76 -30.25 -12.13
CA ALA A 35 3.64 -29.10 -12.28
C ALA A 35 4.42 -29.01 -10.98
N ALA A 36 5.75 -29.19 -11.06
CA ALA A 36 6.64 -29.09 -9.92
C ALA A 36 6.22 -27.85 -9.13
N GLY A 37 5.73 -28.07 -7.90
CA GLY A 37 5.00 -27.06 -7.13
C GLY A 37 5.80 -25.76 -7.12
N SER A 38 5.17 -24.66 -7.54
CA SER A 38 5.77 -23.35 -7.34
C SER A 38 6.11 -23.20 -5.87
N PRO A 39 7.33 -22.73 -5.51
CA PRO A 39 7.67 -22.51 -4.11
C PRO A 39 6.60 -21.61 -3.48
N ALA A 40 6.16 -21.96 -2.27
CA ALA A 40 5.24 -21.12 -1.52
C ALA A 40 5.84 -19.72 -1.35
N ALA A 41 5.01 -18.67 -1.45
CA ALA A 41 5.44 -17.28 -1.30
C ALA A 41 6.24 -17.07 -0.01
N ALA A 42 5.87 -17.77 1.07
CA ALA A 42 6.56 -17.79 2.35
C ALA A 42 8.08 -18.04 2.27
N GLY A 43 8.58 -18.76 1.25
CA GLY A 43 10.02 -18.97 1.06
C GLY A 43 10.80 -17.70 0.71
N CYS A 44 10.11 -16.66 0.23
CA CYS A 44 10.68 -15.35 -0.12
C CYS A 44 10.27 -14.25 0.85
N ALA A 45 9.40 -14.53 1.81
CA ALA A 45 9.03 -13.59 2.86
C ALA A 45 10.25 -13.34 3.75
N LEU A 46 10.51 -12.09 4.09
CA LEU A 46 11.63 -11.70 4.94
C LEU A 46 11.16 -11.44 6.37
N PRO A 47 11.94 -11.80 7.39
CA PRO A 47 11.65 -11.43 8.77
C PRO A 47 12.00 -9.96 9.02
N GLY A 48 11.26 -9.32 9.89
CA GLY A 48 11.52 -8.00 10.43
C GLY A 48 12.67 -8.05 11.43
N ARG A 49 13.50 -7.01 11.43
CA ARG A 49 14.76 -6.98 12.18
C ARG A 49 15.00 -5.70 12.95
N THR A 50 14.18 -4.66 12.75
CA THR A 50 14.36 -3.38 13.42
C THR A 50 13.62 -3.32 14.77
N GLY A 51 12.59 -4.15 14.95
CA GLY A 51 11.68 -4.08 16.10
C GLY A 51 10.69 -2.90 16.01
N TRP A 52 10.67 -2.18 14.89
CA TRP A 52 9.76 -1.05 14.62
C TRP A 52 9.18 -1.19 13.20
N THR A 53 9.13 -0.12 12.42
CA THR A 53 8.85 -0.17 10.99
C THR A 53 10.04 -0.79 10.24
N ASP A 54 9.76 -1.65 9.28
CA ASP A 54 10.76 -2.36 8.46
C ASP A 54 10.13 -2.96 7.21
N GLU A 55 10.82 -3.85 6.50
CA GLU A 55 10.31 -4.54 5.31
C GLU A 55 9.90 -6.00 5.58
N GLY A 56 9.81 -6.39 6.85
CA GLY A 56 9.48 -7.75 7.28
C GLY A 56 7.99 -8.10 7.15
N HIS A 57 7.71 -9.36 6.83
CA HIS A 57 6.35 -9.92 6.66
C HIS A 57 5.72 -10.44 7.97
N ASP A 58 6.51 -10.48 9.05
CA ASP A 58 6.14 -10.85 10.42
C ASP A 58 5.84 -9.60 11.28
N THR A 59 5.10 -8.65 10.71
CA THR A 59 4.73 -7.38 11.38
C THR A 59 4.10 -7.63 12.75
N ASP A 60 4.67 -7.00 13.79
CA ASP A 60 4.16 -7.08 15.16
C ASP A 60 2.78 -6.41 15.29
N ARG A 61 1.73 -7.23 15.46
CA ARG A 61 0.33 -6.78 15.59
C ARG A 61 -0.03 -6.24 16.97
N THR A 62 0.89 -6.29 17.93
CA THR A 62 0.71 -5.62 19.22
C THR A 62 1.01 -4.11 19.11
N ARG A 63 1.90 -3.76 18.18
CA ARG A 63 2.40 -2.41 17.89
C ARG A 63 1.75 -1.76 16.66
N PHE A 64 1.52 -2.52 15.58
CA PHE A 64 0.92 -2.01 14.34
C PHE A 64 -0.49 -2.56 14.13
N GLN A 65 -1.39 -1.74 13.60
CA GLN A 65 -2.74 -2.20 13.30
C GLN A 65 -2.77 -3.07 12.04
N PRO A 66 -3.78 -3.96 11.89
CA PRO A 66 -3.92 -4.74 10.67
C PRO A 66 -4.26 -3.84 9.47
N ALA A 67 -3.65 -4.11 8.31
CA ALA A 67 -3.80 -3.28 7.11
C ALA A 67 -4.95 -3.70 6.19
N THR A 68 -5.79 -4.66 6.60
CA THR A 68 -6.95 -5.14 5.82
C THR A 68 -8.24 -4.97 6.61
N GLY A 69 -9.38 -5.03 5.93
CA GLY A 69 -10.70 -4.79 6.51
C GLY A 69 -11.02 -3.29 6.63
N THR A 70 -12.00 -2.98 7.47
CA THR A 70 -12.39 -1.59 7.74
C THR A 70 -11.59 -1.05 8.91
N ARG A 71 -10.99 0.13 8.73
CA ARG A 71 -10.36 0.92 9.79
C ARG A 71 -11.21 2.16 10.05
N ARG A 72 -11.79 2.24 11.24
CA ARG A 72 -12.63 3.36 11.66
C ARG A 72 -11.73 4.49 12.16
N VAL A 73 -11.86 5.66 11.55
CA VAL A 73 -11.00 6.81 11.83
C VAL A 73 -11.86 7.95 12.35
N LEU A 74 -11.56 8.48 13.53
CA LEU A 74 -12.15 9.73 14.00
C LEU A 74 -11.28 10.89 13.54
N THR A 75 -11.84 11.84 12.79
CA THR A 75 -11.12 13.07 12.41
C THR A 75 -11.51 14.20 13.35
N LEU A 76 -10.54 14.67 14.14
CA LEU A 76 -10.62 15.85 15.00
C LEU A 76 -10.09 17.07 14.24
N TYR A 77 -10.81 18.18 14.31
CA TYR A 77 -10.33 19.47 13.81
C TYR A 77 -10.01 20.37 15.00
N VAL A 78 -8.79 20.87 15.08
CA VAL A 78 -8.30 21.60 16.26
C VAL A 78 -7.92 23.03 15.92
N ASP A 79 -8.28 23.95 16.81
CA ASP A 79 -7.81 25.34 16.78
C ASP A 79 -7.14 25.72 18.11
N PHE A 80 -6.45 26.85 18.13
CA PHE A 80 -5.58 27.22 19.25
C PHE A 80 -5.92 28.64 19.75
N PRO A 81 -5.57 29.00 21.00
CA PRO A 81 -5.78 30.37 21.48
C PRO A 81 -5.09 31.44 20.62
N ASN A 82 -3.85 31.21 20.20
CA ASN A 82 -3.11 32.08 19.28
C ASN A 82 -3.43 31.89 17.78
N ALA A 83 -4.22 30.87 17.42
CA ALA A 83 -4.61 30.59 16.04
C ALA A 83 -6.06 30.05 16.04
N PRO A 84 -7.06 30.92 16.30
CA PRO A 84 -8.46 30.51 16.32
C PRO A 84 -8.94 30.21 14.89
N ALA A 85 -9.83 29.23 14.76
CA ALA A 85 -10.49 28.97 13.50
C ALA A 85 -11.60 29.99 13.25
N THR A 86 -11.75 30.40 11.99
CA THR A 86 -12.77 31.36 11.54
C THR A 86 -13.66 30.80 10.44
N ASP A 87 -13.31 29.63 9.90
CA ASP A 87 -13.95 28.91 8.81
C ASP A 87 -14.59 27.60 9.29
N SER A 88 -15.26 26.88 8.39
CA SER A 88 -15.82 25.56 8.68
C SER A 88 -14.76 24.45 8.56
N THR A 89 -15.02 23.27 9.12
CA THR A 89 -14.13 22.10 8.99
C THR A 89 -14.26 21.38 7.63
N GLU A 90 -15.19 21.83 6.78
CA GLU A 90 -15.52 21.16 5.52
C GLU A 90 -14.37 21.18 4.50
N PRO A 91 -13.67 22.31 4.26
CA PRO A 91 -12.51 22.32 3.35
C PRO A 91 -11.39 21.37 3.79
N TYR A 92 -11.18 21.24 5.09
CA TYR A 92 -10.19 20.33 5.68
C TYR A 92 -10.60 18.86 5.49
N THR A 93 -11.90 18.56 5.64
CA THR A 93 -12.46 17.25 5.33
C THR A 93 -12.26 16.92 3.84
N ALA A 94 -12.62 17.85 2.96
CA ALA A 94 -12.52 17.67 1.51
C ALA A 94 -11.07 17.47 1.04
N GLN A 95 -10.10 18.12 1.69
CA GLN A 95 -8.68 17.98 1.38
C GLN A 95 -8.17 16.54 1.56
N LEU A 96 -8.63 15.85 2.61
CA LEU A 96 -8.15 14.52 3.00
C LEU A 96 -9.07 13.38 2.57
N ALA A 97 -10.35 13.65 2.31
CA ALA A 97 -11.35 12.64 1.94
C ALA A 97 -10.92 11.68 0.81
N PRO A 98 -10.24 12.13 -0.27
CA PRO A 98 -9.81 11.23 -1.34
C PRO A 98 -8.82 10.14 -0.91
N ALA A 99 -8.22 10.24 0.29
CA ALA A 99 -7.28 9.23 0.79
C ALA A 99 -7.93 7.85 0.94
N ALA A 100 -9.22 7.83 1.32
CA ALA A 100 -9.97 6.58 1.48
C ALA A 100 -10.07 5.81 0.15
N ASP A 101 -10.44 6.50 -0.93
CA ASP A 101 -10.55 5.89 -2.27
C ASP A 101 -9.17 5.55 -2.85
N TRP A 102 -8.17 6.41 -2.61
CA TRP A 102 -6.81 6.18 -3.06
C TRP A 102 -6.21 4.90 -2.44
N MET A 103 -6.32 4.73 -1.13
CA MET A 103 -5.86 3.53 -0.42
C MET A 103 -6.76 2.31 -0.69
N GLY A 104 -8.07 2.52 -0.87
CA GLY A 104 -8.99 1.47 -1.31
C GLY A 104 -8.58 0.90 -2.67
N SER A 105 -8.21 1.77 -3.61
CA SER A 105 -7.67 1.38 -4.92
C SER A 105 -6.31 0.68 -4.79
N ALA A 106 -5.40 1.26 -4.00
CA ALA A 106 -4.05 0.71 -3.80
C ALA A 106 -4.06 -0.70 -3.19
N SER A 107 -5.08 -1.00 -2.38
CA SER A 107 -5.25 -2.27 -1.68
C SER A 107 -6.14 -3.28 -2.40
N TYR A 108 -6.59 -2.99 -3.62
CA TYR A 108 -7.56 -3.81 -4.36
C TYR A 108 -8.87 -4.04 -3.58
N GLY A 109 -9.31 -3.03 -2.83
CA GLY A 109 -10.50 -3.06 -1.98
C GLY A 109 -10.33 -3.85 -0.68
N ARG A 110 -9.10 -4.24 -0.32
CA ARG A 110 -8.83 -5.02 0.91
C ARG A 110 -8.72 -4.15 2.15
N LEU A 111 -8.47 -2.86 1.99
CA LEU A 111 -8.55 -1.85 3.06
C LEU A 111 -9.70 -0.88 2.75
N ARG A 112 -10.47 -0.54 3.79
CA ARG A 112 -11.43 0.56 3.77
C ARG A 112 -11.14 1.49 4.93
N LEU A 113 -10.77 2.75 4.65
CA LEU A 113 -10.72 3.79 5.65
C LEU A 113 -12.11 4.41 5.80
N GLU A 114 -12.69 4.28 6.98
CA GLU A 114 -14.00 4.84 7.32
C GLU A 114 -13.81 6.08 8.19
N ASN A 115 -13.63 7.23 7.52
CA ASN A 115 -13.40 8.52 8.17
C ASN A 115 -14.72 9.10 8.70
N THR A 116 -14.76 9.36 9.99
CA THR A 116 -15.87 10.02 10.69
C THR A 116 -15.39 11.40 11.17
N PRO A 117 -15.75 12.48 10.46
CA PRO A 117 -15.36 13.83 10.87
C PRO A 117 -16.20 14.28 12.07
N LEU A 118 -15.52 14.70 13.15
CA LEU A 118 -16.15 15.46 14.22
C LEU A 118 -16.32 16.90 13.73
N ARG A 119 -17.47 17.22 13.12
CA ARG A 119 -17.73 18.48 12.38
C ARG A 119 -17.84 19.72 13.30
N ARG A 120 -16.78 20.02 14.05
CA ARG A 120 -16.61 21.19 14.91
C ARG A 120 -15.12 21.42 15.17
N TRP A 121 -14.79 22.64 15.53
CA TRP A 121 -13.48 22.96 16.08
C TRP A 121 -13.40 22.55 17.55
N VAL A 122 -12.34 21.82 17.88
CA VAL A 122 -11.94 21.45 19.23
C VAL A 122 -10.84 22.43 19.66
N ARG A 123 -11.14 23.25 20.67
CA ARG A 123 -10.18 24.24 21.18
C ARG A 123 -9.10 23.54 21.98
N MET A 124 -7.86 23.63 21.49
CA MET A 124 -6.68 23.19 22.22
C MET A 124 -6.45 24.08 23.46
N PRO A 125 -5.94 23.50 24.56
CA PRO A 125 -5.74 24.23 25.81
C PRO A 125 -4.53 25.17 25.81
N ALA A 126 -3.64 25.06 24.82
CA ALA A 126 -2.41 25.84 24.73
C ALA A 126 -2.17 26.34 23.30
N ASP A 127 -1.30 27.35 23.16
CA ASP A 127 -0.92 27.91 21.87
C ASP A 127 -0.23 26.87 20.97
N SER A 128 -0.43 26.99 19.66
CA SER A 128 0.18 26.09 18.66
C SER A 128 1.70 26.04 18.77
N THR A 129 2.35 27.15 19.16
CA THR A 129 3.80 27.27 19.33
C THR A 129 4.33 26.50 20.54
N SER A 130 3.49 26.22 21.54
CA SER A 130 3.89 25.52 22.76
C SER A 130 4.13 24.03 22.57
N TYR A 131 3.60 23.44 21.49
CA TYR A 131 3.74 22.02 21.18
C TYR A 131 5.07 21.67 20.49
N GLY A 132 5.87 22.67 20.10
CA GLY A 132 7.22 22.44 19.57
C GLY A 132 7.27 21.64 18.26
N PHE A 133 6.24 21.75 17.42
CA PHE A 133 6.15 21.07 16.12
C PHE A 133 7.21 21.60 15.13
N ALA A 134 8.43 21.07 15.26
CA ALA A 134 9.57 21.34 14.41
C ALA A 134 10.31 20.04 14.08
N ARG A 135 11.29 20.09 13.15
CA ARG A 135 12.16 18.94 12.91
C ARG A 135 12.90 18.58 14.21
N GLY A 136 12.84 17.30 14.59
CA GLY A 136 13.28 16.83 15.90
C GLY A 136 12.18 16.80 16.96
N LEU A 137 10.90 16.90 16.58
CA LEU A 137 9.75 16.68 17.46
C LEU A 137 9.94 15.39 18.27
N THR A 138 9.93 15.51 19.59
CA THR A 138 10.08 14.35 20.47
C THR A 138 8.77 13.59 20.58
N PHE A 139 8.88 12.31 20.95
CA PHE A 139 7.72 11.46 21.17
C PHE A 139 6.78 12.05 22.25
N GLU A 140 7.34 12.56 23.35
CA GLU A 140 6.58 13.13 24.46
C GLU A 140 5.84 14.41 24.07
N ALA A 141 6.44 15.25 23.23
CA ALA A 141 5.80 16.46 22.73
C ALA A 141 4.63 16.13 21.79
N HIS A 142 4.81 15.14 20.90
CA HIS A 142 3.73 14.65 20.04
C HIS A 142 2.62 13.99 20.85
N GLU A 143 2.96 13.16 21.84
CA GLU A 143 2.00 12.53 22.73
C GLU A 143 1.22 13.56 23.55
N LYS A 144 1.87 14.62 24.03
CA LYS A 144 1.18 15.74 24.70
C LYS A 144 0.18 16.41 23.77
N TYR A 145 0.57 16.70 22.52
CA TYR A 145 -0.33 17.29 21.53
C TYR A 145 -1.59 16.42 21.32
N LEU A 146 -1.42 15.11 21.15
CA LEU A 146 -2.53 14.19 21.00
C LEU A 146 -3.38 14.07 22.26
N ARG A 147 -2.75 14.01 23.44
CA ARG A 147 -3.45 13.96 24.73
C ARG A 147 -4.36 15.16 24.91
N ASP A 148 -3.87 16.36 24.61
CA ASP A 148 -4.64 17.59 24.73
C ASP A 148 -5.82 17.61 23.72
N ALA A 149 -5.58 17.20 22.47
CA ALA A 149 -6.62 17.13 21.45
C ALA A 149 -7.72 16.12 21.80
N VAL A 150 -7.32 14.92 22.24
CA VAL A 150 -8.25 13.85 22.64
C VAL A 150 -9.04 14.29 23.87
N THR A 151 -8.38 14.81 24.91
CA THR A 151 -9.06 15.27 26.14
C THR A 151 -10.09 16.38 25.85
N ALA A 152 -9.75 17.33 24.96
CA ALA A 152 -10.68 18.40 24.59
C ALA A 152 -11.85 17.90 23.72
N ALA A 153 -11.68 16.80 22.99
CA ALA A 153 -12.70 16.20 22.13
C ALA A 153 -13.59 15.16 22.84
N ASP A 154 -13.11 14.56 23.94
CA ASP A 154 -13.76 13.49 24.72
C ASP A 154 -15.24 13.76 25.05
N PRO A 155 -15.68 14.98 25.44
CA PRO A 155 -17.09 15.25 25.69
C PRO A 155 -18.00 15.15 24.46
N TYR A 156 -17.44 15.03 23.24
CA TYR A 156 -18.15 15.11 21.97
C TYR A 156 -17.98 13.88 21.08
N ALA A 157 -17.14 12.93 21.46
CA ALA A 157 -16.89 11.72 20.69
C ALA A 157 -16.51 10.55 21.62
N ASP A 158 -17.09 9.39 21.35
CA ASP A 158 -16.72 8.13 22.03
C ASP A 158 -15.56 7.47 21.26
N PHE A 159 -14.35 7.58 21.81
CA PHE A 159 -13.10 7.07 21.25
C PHE A 159 -13.05 5.55 21.18
N SER A 160 -13.84 4.82 21.99
CA SER A 160 -13.89 3.36 21.95
C SER A 160 -14.43 2.80 20.63
N ARG A 161 -15.07 3.64 19.81
CA ARG A 161 -15.67 3.29 18.53
C ARG A 161 -14.71 3.36 17.35
N TYR A 162 -13.48 3.83 17.55
CA TYR A 162 -12.53 4.09 16.47
C TYR A 162 -11.23 3.32 16.68
N ASP A 163 -10.61 2.94 15.57
CA ASP A 163 -9.34 2.22 15.58
C ASP A 163 -8.16 3.20 15.62
N MET A 164 -8.29 4.38 14.99
CA MET A 164 -7.29 5.43 15.00
C MET A 164 -7.90 6.84 14.94
N VAL A 165 -7.09 7.86 15.23
CA VAL A 165 -7.49 9.27 15.23
C VAL A 165 -6.67 10.08 14.24
N TYR A 166 -7.34 10.92 13.47
CA TYR A 166 -6.72 11.99 12.68
C TYR A 166 -6.88 13.32 13.40
N VAL A 167 -5.82 14.10 13.53
CA VAL A 167 -5.87 15.45 14.13
C VAL A 167 -5.45 16.47 13.11
N VAL A 168 -6.37 17.37 12.76
CA VAL A 168 -6.20 18.34 11.68
C VAL A 168 -6.23 19.76 12.26
N PRO A 169 -5.11 20.50 12.26
CA PRO A 169 -5.09 21.85 12.77
C PRO A 169 -5.73 22.82 11.78
N THR A 170 -6.26 23.93 12.31
CA THR A 170 -6.66 25.07 11.49
C THR A 170 -5.51 25.59 10.64
N ARG A 171 -5.83 26.16 9.47
CA ARG A 171 -4.88 26.67 8.49
C ARG A 171 -4.06 27.85 9.01
N THR A 172 -4.56 28.57 10.00
CA THR A 172 -3.84 29.69 10.63
C THR A 172 -2.79 29.22 11.65
N ALA A 173 -2.78 27.94 12.04
CA ALA A 173 -1.79 27.36 12.96
C ALA A 173 -0.48 27.01 12.24
N THR A 174 0.22 28.02 11.72
CA THR A 174 1.47 27.87 10.96
C THR A 174 2.61 27.24 11.75
N ALA A 175 2.52 27.23 13.09
CA ALA A 175 3.46 26.56 13.98
C ALA A 175 3.37 25.02 13.96
N ILE A 176 2.40 24.44 13.23
CA ILE A 176 2.27 23.00 12.99
C ILE A 176 2.54 22.71 11.50
N PRO A 177 3.80 22.71 11.03
CA PRO A 177 4.07 22.79 9.60
C PRO A 177 4.09 21.43 8.88
N PHE A 178 4.27 20.32 9.60
CA PHE A 178 4.39 18.99 9.00
C PHE A 178 3.48 17.96 9.65
N SER A 179 3.21 16.88 8.91
CA SER A 179 2.39 15.75 9.34
C SER A 179 3.26 14.58 9.84
N PRO A 180 3.07 14.11 11.08
CA PRO A 180 3.64 12.84 11.53
C PRO A 180 2.59 11.84 12.04
N THR A 181 2.96 10.56 11.93
CA THR A 181 2.27 9.45 12.58
C THR A 181 2.70 9.29 14.03
N TYR A 182 1.73 9.02 14.90
CA TYR A 182 1.94 8.56 16.27
C TYR A 182 1.66 7.07 16.38
N LEU A 183 2.63 6.35 16.95
CA LEU A 183 2.53 4.94 17.30
C LEU A 183 2.80 4.83 18.79
N TYR A 184 1.84 4.33 19.56
CA TYR A 184 1.98 4.23 21.01
C TYR A 184 3.25 3.47 21.42
N ASP A 185 4.02 4.09 22.32
CA ASP A 185 5.15 3.47 23.00
C ASP A 185 4.71 2.96 24.37
N PRO A 186 4.77 1.63 24.62
CA PRO A 186 4.49 1.05 25.94
C PRO A 186 5.32 1.63 27.10
N ALA A 187 6.43 2.32 26.82
CA ALA A 187 7.24 2.99 27.84
C ALA A 187 6.61 4.29 28.38
N THR A 188 5.57 4.83 27.73
CA THR A 188 4.88 6.06 28.18
C THR A 188 3.49 5.76 28.74
N PRO A 189 2.89 6.73 29.47
CA PRO A 189 1.50 6.59 29.91
C PRO A 189 0.50 6.45 28.75
N GLY A 190 0.87 6.89 27.54
CA GLY A 190 0.01 6.88 26.36
C GLY A 190 -1.19 7.81 26.49
N VAL A 191 -2.05 7.84 25.47
CA VAL A 191 -3.30 8.62 25.47
C VAL A 191 -4.50 7.69 25.69
N THR A 192 -5.37 7.99 26.65
CA THR A 192 -6.59 7.20 26.94
C THR A 192 -7.81 8.10 26.92
N ALA A 193 -8.90 7.59 26.36
CA ALA A 193 -10.23 8.16 26.38
C ALA A 193 -11.25 7.01 26.35
N ASP A 194 -12.39 7.17 27.01
CA ASP A 194 -13.48 6.16 27.05
C ASP A 194 -13.02 4.73 27.39
N GLY A 195 -12.14 4.61 28.40
CA GLY A 195 -11.57 3.32 28.80
C GLY A 195 -10.68 2.63 27.75
N SER A 196 -10.41 3.31 26.63
CA SER A 196 -9.66 2.79 25.49
C SER A 196 -8.31 3.51 25.35
N ARG A 197 -7.26 2.75 25.02
CA ARG A 197 -5.93 3.30 24.70
C ARG A 197 -5.88 3.66 23.22
N LEU A 198 -5.60 4.92 22.91
CA LEU A 198 -5.29 5.34 21.55
C LEU A 198 -3.89 4.84 21.19
N LYS A 199 -3.82 3.85 20.30
CA LYS A 199 -2.56 3.25 19.85
C LYS A 199 -1.98 3.89 18.59
N TRP A 200 -2.83 4.44 17.74
CA TRP A 200 -2.46 4.95 16.42
C TRP A 200 -3.15 6.26 16.15
N ALA A 201 -2.39 7.25 15.71
CA ALA A 201 -2.94 8.51 15.23
C ALA A 201 -2.10 9.09 14.10
N VAL A 202 -2.71 9.93 13.28
CA VAL A 202 -2.01 10.78 12.31
C VAL A 202 -2.30 12.22 12.69
N THR A 203 -1.25 13.02 12.90
CA THR A 203 -1.38 14.47 13.03
C THR A 203 -1.04 15.10 11.69
N PHE A 204 -1.89 16.00 11.23
CA PHE A 204 -1.65 16.75 10.00
C PHE A 204 -1.00 18.10 10.31
N GLY A 205 -0.12 18.55 9.43
CA GLY A 205 0.44 19.90 9.45
C GLY A 205 0.02 20.69 8.23
N GLN A 206 0.61 21.87 8.06
CA GLN A 206 0.34 22.72 6.90
C GLN A 206 0.78 22.09 5.56
N ASP A 207 1.70 21.12 5.58
CA ASP A 207 2.10 20.33 4.41
C ASP A 207 0.94 19.57 3.75
N MET A 208 -0.15 19.27 4.48
CA MET A 208 -1.34 18.65 3.88
C MET A 208 -1.97 19.50 2.77
N TRP A 209 -1.77 20.82 2.79
CA TRP A 209 -2.26 21.70 1.72
C TRP A 209 -1.44 21.59 0.44
N HIS A 210 -0.19 21.15 0.56
CA HIS A 210 0.70 20.89 -0.57
C HIS A 210 0.53 19.47 -1.10
N TRP A 211 0.52 18.48 -0.20
CA TRP A 211 0.47 17.06 -0.53
C TRP A 211 -0.94 16.51 -0.75
N GLY A 212 -1.95 17.20 -0.23
CA GLY A 212 -3.33 16.73 -0.26
C GLY A 212 -3.49 15.38 0.42
N HIS A 213 -4.47 14.62 -0.05
CA HIS A 213 -4.84 13.32 0.52
C HIS A 213 -3.71 12.28 0.55
N LYS A 214 -2.66 12.42 -0.27
CA LYS A 214 -1.55 11.45 -0.29
C LYS A 214 -0.75 11.46 1.02
N VAL A 215 -0.69 12.57 1.75
CA VAL A 215 -0.05 12.60 3.07
C VAL A 215 -0.81 11.72 4.07
N ALA A 216 -2.15 11.70 4.00
CA ALA A 216 -2.93 10.78 4.84
C ALA A 216 -2.64 9.32 4.49
N ALA A 217 -2.42 9.00 3.21
CA ALA A 217 -2.04 7.65 2.82
C ALA A 217 -0.64 7.27 3.33
N HIS A 218 0.35 8.15 3.16
CA HIS A 218 1.71 7.99 3.67
C HIS A 218 1.71 7.73 5.19
N GLU A 219 1.12 8.63 5.96
CA GLU A 219 1.11 8.53 7.42
C GLU A 219 0.30 7.32 7.90
N SER A 220 -0.82 7.01 7.26
CA SER A 220 -1.58 5.79 7.60
C SER A 220 -0.76 4.53 7.41
N ALA A 221 0.10 4.48 6.39
CA ALA A 221 0.94 3.31 6.13
C ALA A 221 1.94 3.01 7.26
N HIS A 222 2.43 4.03 7.98
CA HIS A 222 3.25 3.81 9.17
C HIS A 222 2.50 3.09 10.28
N THR A 223 1.20 3.35 10.44
CA THR A 223 0.35 2.62 11.42
C THR A 223 0.23 1.13 11.09
N PHE A 224 0.45 0.76 9.83
CA PHE A 224 0.47 -0.62 9.37
C PHE A 224 1.87 -1.27 9.40
N GLY A 225 2.91 -0.52 9.75
CA GLY A 225 4.27 -1.00 9.91
C GLY A 225 5.21 -0.74 8.73
N LEU A 226 4.84 0.13 7.79
CA LEU A 226 5.74 0.54 6.70
C LEU A 226 6.73 1.61 7.16
N PRO A 227 8.01 1.56 6.73
CA PRO A 227 9.00 2.59 7.01
C PRO A 227 8.96 3.71 5.98
N ASP A 228 9.65 4.81 6.27
CA ASP A 228 10.00 5.82 5.26
C ASP A 228 11.05 5.25 4.32
N LEU A 229 10.87 5.47 3.02
CA LEU A 229 11.82 5.07 1.97
C LEU A 229 12.67 6.22 1.46
N TYR A 230 12.43 7.46 1.89
CA TYR A 230 13.35 8.58 1.62
C TYR A 230 14.54 8.54 2.59
N ALA A 231 15.65 9.16 2.20
CA ALA A 231 16.85 9.22 3.01
C ALA A 231 16.75 10.31 4.08
N PHE A 232 17.07 9.95 5.33
CA PHE A 232 17.23 10.93 6.41
C PHE A 232 18.55 11.70 6.33
N THR A 233 19.49 11.21 5.50
CA THR A 233 20.77 11.86 5.25
C THR A 233 21.11 11.89 3.76
N GLY A 234 21.67 13.01 3.29
CA GLY A 234 21.99 13.21 1.87
C GLY A 234 20.77 13.60 1.03
N ALA A 235 20.76 13.21 -0.24
CA ALA A 235 19.65 13.53 -1.15
C ALA A 235 18.39 12.75 -0.77
N THR A 236 17.31 13.47 -0.43
CA THR A 236 16.08 12.93 0.17
C THR A 236 15.50 11.75 -0.60
N HIS A 237 15.23 11.88 -1.89
CA HIS A 237 14.51 10.83 -2.63
C HIS A 237 15.43 9.86 -3.40
N ARG A 238 16.66 9.63 -2.91
CA ARG A 238 17.70 8.88 -3.65
C ARG A 238 17.46 7.38 -3.81
N TYR A 239 16.65 6.77 -2.92
CA TYR A 239 16.48 5.31 -2.91
C TYR A 239 15.33 4.86 -3.80
N VAL A 240 14.14 5.44 -3.58
CA VAL A 240 12.91 5.03 -4.28
C VAL A 240 12.34 6.09 -5.21
N GLY A 241 12.60 7.38 -4.96
CA GLY A 241 12.02 8.44 -5.79
C GLY A 241 10.49 8.42 -5.73
N GLY A 242 9.87 8.83 -6.84
CA GLY A 242 8.43 8.91 -6.99
C GLY A 242 7.72 7.58 -7.29
N TRP A 243 8.34 6.43 -7.04
CA TRP A 243 7.80 5.08 -7.33
C TRP A 243 6.99 4.46 -6.19
N ASP A 244 7.00 5.07 -5.01
CA ASP A 244 6.21 4.69 -3.84
C ASP A 244 5.88 5.94 -3.01
N VAL A 245 4.65 6.05 -2.51
CA VAL A 245 4.23 7.16 -1.64
C VAL A 245 5.07 7.26 -0.36
N MET A 246 5.64 6.16 0.13
CA MET A 246 6.57 6.11 1.27
C MET A 246 7.96 6.68 0.95
N GLY A 247 8.29 6.83 -0.34
CA GLY A 247 9.54 7.43 -0.82
C GLY A 247 9.39 8.90 -1.21
N ASP A 248 8.34 9.24 -1.95
CA ASP A 248 8.01 10.62 -2.32
C ASP A 248 6.49 10.76 -2.52
N ILE A 249 5.86 11.49 -1.61
CA ILE A 249 4.41 11.76 -1.63
C ILE A 249 4.01 12.50 -2.92
N ALA A 250 4.90 13.36 -3.45
CA ALA A 250 4.70 14.11 -4.67
C ALA A 250 4.95 13.29 -5.94
N GLY A 251 5.39 12.04 -5.80
CA GLY A 251 5.79 11.18 -6.89
C GLY A 251 4.76 11.06 -8.00
N HIS A 252 5.27 10.88 -9.22
CA HIS A 252 4.47 10.67 -10.44
C HIS A 252 3.89 9.25 -10.53
N ALA A 253 4.49 8.28 -9.82
CA ALA A 253 4.04 6.90 -9.72
C ALA A 253 3.95 6.43 -8.24
N PRO A 254 3.13 7.08 -7.41
CA PRO A 254 3.12 6.92 -5.95
C PRO A 254 2.40 5.65 -5.46
N GLN A 255 1.88 4.78 -6.33
CA GLN A 255 1.30 3.50 -5.91
C GLN A 255 2.31 2.75 -5.03
N TYR A 256 1.84 2.17 -3.91
CA TYR A 256 2.69 1.33 -3.09
C TYR A 256 3.30 0.21 -3.92
N LEU A 257 4.59 -0.03 -3.71
CA LEU A 257 5.33 -1.14 -4.29
C LEU A 257 4.59 -2.45 -3.97
N GLY A 258 4.65 -3.39 -4.91
CA GLY A 258 4.06 -4.71 -4.75
C GLY A 258 4.59 -5.45 -3.53
N TRP A 259 5.84 -5.19 -3.13
CA TRP A 259 6.41 -5.67 -1.86
C TRP A 259 5.65 -5.17 -0.63
N HIS A 260 5.41 -3.86 -0.53
CA HIS A 260 4.60 -3.27 0.54
C HIS A 260 3.16 -3.80 0.48
N SER A 261 2.56 -3.87 -0.70
CA SER A 261 1.24 -4.47 -0.91
C SER A 261 1.18 -5.93 -0.39
N TRP A 262 2.23 -6.73 -0.58
CA TRP A 262 2.30 -8.10 -0.05
C TRP A 262 2.47 -8.13 1.47
N LYS A 263 3.40 -7.34 2.02
CA LYS A 263 3.58 -7.18 3.48
C LYS A 263 2.28 -6.79 4.18
N LEU A 264 1.50 -5.89 3.57
CA LEU A 264 0.22 -5.42 4.10
C LEU A 264 -0.93 -6.42 3.88
N GLY A 265 -0.69 -7.52 3.16
CA GLY A 265 -1.68 -8.54 2.86
C GLY A 265 -2.73 -8.10 1.82
N TRP A 266 -2.41 -7.08 1.02
CA TRP A 266 -3.22 -6.63 -0.11
C TRP A 266 -2.95 -7.48 -1.35
N THR A 267 -1.67 -7.70 -1.65
CA THR A 267 -1.23 -8.78 -2.52
C THR A 267 -1.20 -10.06 -1.70
N ARG A 268 -1.85 -11.11 -2.20
CA ARG A 268 -1.90 -12.42 -1.53
C ARG A 268 -0.73 -13.31 -1.97
N ASP A 269 -0.45 -14.33 -1.19
CA ASP A 269 0.62 -15.31 -1.49
C ASP A 269 0.47 -16.00 -2.85
N ASP A 270 -0.76 -16.24 -3.31
CA ASP A 270 -1.04 -16.81 -4.65
C ASP A 270 -0.69 -15.86 -5.81
N GLN A 271 -0.43 -14.59 -5.51
CA GLN A 271 -0.04 -13.56 -6.46
C GLN A 271 1.47 -13.27 -6.43
N VAL A 272 2.25 -14.03 -5.65
CA VAL A 272 3.69 -13.85 -5.49
C VAL A 272 4.43 -15.03 -6.13
N ALA A 273 5.27 -14.73 -7.12
CA ALA A 273 6.14 -15.72 -7.72
C ALA A 273 7.50 -15.75 -7.01
N CYS A 274 7.69 -16.72 -6.12
CA CYS A 274 8.91 -16.85 -5.32
C CYS A 274 10.00 -17.71 -6.00
N LEU A 275 11.24 -17.21 -5.96
CA LEU A 275 12.48 -17.95 -6.19
C LEU A 275 13.34 -17.83 -4.91
N PRO A 276 13.24 -18.80 -3.97
CA PRO A 276 13.81 -18.66 -2.62
C PRO A 276 15.31 -18.94 -2.53
N ALA A 277 15.89 -19.53 -3.58
CA ALA A 277 17.28 -19.99 -3.63
C ALA A 277 17.79 -19.99 -5.08
N THR A 278 18.96 -20.57 -5.29
CA THR A 278 19.58 -20.80 -6.61
C THR A 278 18.61 -21.49 -7.58
N GLY A 279 18.63 -21.08 -8.84
CA GLY A 279 17.77 -21.62 -9.88
C GLY A 279 17.23 -20.53 -10.80
N ARG A 280 16.16 -20.85 -11.53
CA ARG A 280 15.57 -19.97 -12.53
C ARG A 280 14.05 -20.09 -12.54
N ARG A 281 13.35 -18.97 -12.70
CA ARG A 281 11.90 -18.90 -12.76
C ARG A 281 11.45 -17.85 -13.77
N THR A 282 10.62 -18.25 -14.74
CA THR A 282 9.97 -17.33 -15.68
C THR A 282 8.54 -17.07 -15.24
N VAL A 283 8.12 -15.82 -15.23
CA VAL A 283 6.85 -15.37 -14.64
C VAL A 283 6.20 -14.33 -15.54
N ARG A 284 4.88 -14.45 -15.74
CA ARG A 284 4.07 -13.36 -16.30
C ARG A 284 3.53 -12.50 -15.15
N LEU A 285 3.92 -11.24 -15.12
CA LEU A 285 3.46 -10.22 -14.18
C LEU A 285 2.27 -9.47 -14.75
N THR A 286 1.28 -9.22 -13.89
CA THR A 286 0.15 -8.32 -14.13
C THR A 286 0.48 -6.97 -13.49
N PRO A 287 0.20 -5.82 -14.15
CA PRO A 287 0.47 -4.51 -13.59
C PRO A 287 -0.08 -4.34 -12.18
N VAL A 288 0.67 -3.69 -11.29
CA VAL A 288 0.28 -3.49 -9.89
C VAL A 288 -0.95 -2.60 -9.75
N GLU A 289 -1.25 -1.77 -10.74
CA GLU A 289 -2.39 -0.85 -10.75
C GLU A 289 -3.72 -1.56 -11.06
N ARG A 290 -3.68 -2.85 -11.45
CA ARG A 290 -4.87 -3.65 -11.78
C ARG A 290 -5.14 -4.70 -10.72
N PRO A 291 -6.38 -5.18 -10.53
CA PRO A 291 -6.64 -6.34 -9.67
C PRO A 291 -6.12 -7.67 -10.25
N GLY A 292 -5.82 -8.64 -9.39
CA GLY A 292 -5.59 -10.05 -9.77
C GLY A 292 -4.28 -10.34 -10.49
N GLY A 293 -4.05 -11.63 -10.79
CA GLY A 293 -2.83 -12.14 -11.40
C GLY A 293 -1.59 -12.02 -10.50
N THR A 294 -0.46 -12.54 -10.98
CA THR A 294 0.83 -12.45 -10.29
C THR A 294 1.31 -10.99 -10.28
N LYS A 295 1.55 -10.42 -9.11
CA LYS A 295 1.94 -9.01 -8.93
C LYS A 295 3.43 -8.80 -8.92
N ILE A 296 4.12 -9.66 -8.19
CA ILE A 296 5.55 -9.55 -7.99
C ILE A 296 6.22 -10.90 -8.22
N ALA A 297 7.45 -10.84 -8.73
CA ALA A 297 8.38 -11.95 -8.70
C ALA A 297 9.51 -11.59 -7.74
N VAL A 298 9.78 -12.46 -6.77
CA VAL A 298 10.74 -12.22 -5.69
C VAL A 298 11.85 -13.25 -5.79
N LEU A 299 13.09 -12.78 -5.75
CA LEU A 299 14.29 -13.60 -5.64
C LEU A 299 14.99 -13.28 -4.33
N ARG A 300 15.02 -14.26 -3.42
CA ARG A 300 15.66 -14.09 -2.11
C ARG A 300 17.18 -14.19 -2.24
N THR A 301 17.90 -13.16 -1.79
CA THR A 301 19.36 -13.10 -1.87
C THR A 301 20.02 -13.52 -0.56
N GLY A 302 19.37 -13.33 0.58
CA GLY A 302 19.90 -13.71 1.89
C GLY A 302 18.85 -13.79 3.00
N GLY A 303 19.30 -13.75 4.25
CA GLY A 303 18.45 -13.85 5.44
C GLY A 303 17.39 -12.75 5.54
N THR A 304 17.77 -11.54 5.13
CA THR A 304 16.99 -10.28 5.22
C THR A 304 16.92 -9.54 3.90
N THR A 305 17.41 -10.13 2.80
CA THR A 305 17.56 -9.44 1.52
C THR A 305 16.90 -10.18 0.36
N ALA A 306 16.35 -9.41 -0.57
CA ALA A 306 15.75 -9.91 -1.81
C ALA A 306 15.84 -8.87 -2.94
N TYR A 307 15.71 -9.34 -4.17
CA TYR A 307 15.31 -8.51 -5.31
C TYR A 307 13.86 -8.80 -5.69
N VAL A 308 13.15 -7.76 -6.09
CA VAL A 308 11.76 -7.85 -6.52
C VAL A 308 11.62 -7.23 -7.91
N ALA A 309 10.82 -7.87 -8.75
CA ALA A 309 10.40 -7.35 -10.05
C ALA A 309 8.87 -7.23 -10.08
N GLU A 310 8.37 -6.08 -10.51
CA GLU A 310 6.94 -5.80 -10.66
C GLU A 310 6.65 -5.05 -11.96
N SER A 311 5.42 -5.16 -12.46
CA SER A 311 4.98 -4.49 -13.69
C SER A 311 4.27 -3.18 -13.34
N ARG A 312 4.70 -2.05 -13.93
CA ARG A 312 4.16 -0.70 -13.68
C ARG A 312 3.59 -0.07 -14.94
N ARG A 313 2.42 0.57 -14.85
CA ARG A 313 1.73 1.25 -15.96
C ARG A 313 1.19 2.60 -15.50
N ALA A 314 1.15 3.56 -16.42
CA ALA A 314 0.60 4.89 -16.16
C ALA A 314 -0.95 4.86 -16.04
N GLN A 315 -1.46 4.28 -14.95
CA GLN A 315 -2.88 4.01 -14.69
C GLN A 315 -3.18 4.09 -13.20
N GLY A 316 -4.44 4.31 -12.82
CA GLY A 316 -4.84 4.35 -11.42
C GLY A 316 -4.02 5.39 -10.62
N ASN A 317 -3.45 4.96 -9.50
CA ASN A 317 -2.62 5.82 -8.66
C ASN A 317 -1.33 6.29 -9.34
N ASP A 318 -0.88 5.58 -10.39
CA ASP A 318 0.31 5.88 -11.18
C ASP A 318 -0.01 6.59 -12.50
N ALA A 319 -1.20 7.18 -12.66
CA ALA A 319 -1.63 7.80 -13.92
C ALA A 319 -0.65 8.84 -14.51
N ALA A 320 0.22 9.43 -13.68
CA ALA A 320 1.22 10.41 -14.10
C ALA A 320 2.63 9.83 -14.34
N ALA A 321 2.82 8.51 -14.28
CA ALA A 321 4.15 7.88 -14.32
C ALA A 321 4.98 8.32 -15.53
N CYS A 322 6.23 8.74 -15.27
CA CYS A 322 7.17 9.19 -16.31
C CYS A 322 7.77 8.06 -17.16
N SER A 323 7.63 6.81 -16.72
CA SER A 323 7.99 5.61 -17.48
C SER A 323 7.12 4.42 -17.06
N THR A 324 7.06 3.40 -17.91
CA THR A 324 6.28 2.17 -17.66
C THR A 324 7.09 0.97 -18.10
N GLY A 325 6.91 -0.17 -17.44
CA GLY A 325 7.66 -1.39 -17.75
C GLY A 325 7.79 -2.25 -16.50
N VAL A 326 8.94 -2.92 -16.37
CA VAL A 326 9.28 -3.67 -15.16
C VAL A 326 10.11 -2.80 -14.23
N LEU A 327 9.63 -2.57 -13.01
CA LEU A 327 10.42 -1.94 -11.96
C LEU A 327 11.15 -3.04 -11.18
N ILE A 328 12.47 -2.88 -11.00
CA ILE A 328 13.31 -3.82 -10.24
C ILE A 328 13.90 -3.08 -9.04
N TYR A 329 13.84 -3.69 -7.87
CA TYR A 329 14.34 -3.09 -6.64
C TYR A 329 14.91 -4.11 -5.67
N ALA A 330 15.89 -3.66 -4.89
CA ALA A 330 16.43 -4.39 -3.76
C ALA A 330 15.60 -4.09 -2.50
N VAL A 331 15.46 -5.08 -1.64
CA VAL A 331 14.86 -4.97 -0.30
C VAL A 331 15.86 -5.48 0.73
N ASP A 332 16.03 -4.75 1.83
CA ASP A 332 16.73 -5.19 3.03
C ASP A 332 15.86 -4.92 4.27
N SER A 333 15.33 -6.00 4.87
CA SER A 333 14.50 -5.92 6.07
C SER A 333 15.28 -5.62 7.36
N ALA A 334 16.61 -5.58 7.29
CA ALA A 334 17.47 -5.15 8.40
C ALA A 334 17.84 -3.66 8.35
N ALA A 335 17.68 -3.00 7.21
CA ALA A 335 17.90 -1.56 7.10
C ALA A 335 16.77 -0.79 7.78
N ARG A 336 17.12 0.31 8.46
CA ARG A 336 16.15 1.12 9.19
C ARG A 336 15.41 2.07 8.26
N THR A 337 14.26 2.57 8.73
CA THR A 337 13.59 3.73 8.13
C THR A 337 14.61 4.86 7.91
N GLY A 338 14.57 5.51 6.75
CA GLY A 338 15.54 6.56 6.42
C GLY A 338 16.90 6.08 5.88
N GLU A 339 17.22 4.78 5.99
CA GLU A 339 18.52 4.21 5.59
C GLU A 339 18.47 3.46 4.25
N GLY A 340 17.33 3.46 3.56
CA GLY A 340 17.15 2.82 2.25
C GLY A 340 16.81 1.33 2.33
N PRO A 341 15.77 0.93 3.10
CA PRO A 341 15.38 -0.48 3.19
C PRO A 341 14.78 -1.02 1.89
N VAL A 342 14.43 -0.13 0.96
CA VAL A 342 14.14 -0.45 -0.43
C VAL A 342 14.95 0.48 -1.33
N GLN A 343 15.52 -0.04 -2.41
CA GLN A 343 16.27 0.76 -3.39
C GLN A 343 15.93 0.33 -4.82
N ILE A 344 15.53 1.29 -5.65
CA ILE A 344 15.20 1.07 -7.07
C ILE A 344 16.50 0.89 -7.87
N MET A 345 16.55 -0.17 -8.69
CA MET A 345 17.63 -0.41 -9.63
C MET A 345 17.31 0.33 -10.93
N ASN A 346 17.99 1.45 -11.20
CA ASN A 346 17.69 2.28 -12.36
C ASN A 346 18.17 1.62 -13.66
N ALA A 347 17.24 1.24 -14.55
CA ALA A 347 17.55 0.70 -15.87
C ALA A 347 18.24 1.70 -16.82
N ASN A 348 17.95 2.99 -16.65
CA ASN A 348 18.26 4.02 -17.65
C ASN A 348 18.98 5.24 -17.03
N PRO A 349 20.09 5.06 -16.29
CA PRO A 349 20.74 6.16 -15.55
C PRO A 349 21.33 7.25 -16.45
N ALA A 350 21.64 6.93 -17.70
CA ALA A 350 22.15 7.88 -18.69
C ALA A 350 21.05 8.63 -19.46
N THR A 351 19.77 8.29 -19.24
CA THR A 351 18.66 8.93 -19.94
C THR A 351 18.35 10.27 -19.29
N THR A 352 18.37 11.34 -20.09
CA THR A 352 17.87 12.64 -19.67
C THR A 352 16.36 12.57 -19.45
N PRO A 353 15.85 12.85 -18.23
CA PRO A 353 14.43 12.81 -17.97
C PRO A 353 13.71 13.97 -18.68
N ALA A 354 12.43 13.76 -19.00
CA ALA A 354 11.56 14.84 -19.48
C ALA A 354 11.35 15.91 -18.39
N ALA A 355 10.95 17.11 -18.80
CA ALA A 355 10.64 18.18 -17.85
C ALA A 355 9.62 17.72 -16.80
N GLY A 356 9.93 17.97 -15.52
CA GLY A 356 9.11 17.54 -14.38
C GLY A 356 9.39 16.12 -13.88
N CYS A 357 10.18 15.32 -14.59
CA CYS A 357 10.62 14.00 -14.15
C CYS A 357 12.07 14.04 -13.63
N THR A 358 12.41 13.09 -12.78
CA THR A 358 13.77 12.85 -12.26
C THR A 358 14.44 11.69 -13.01
N PRO A 359 15.77 11.53 -12.90
CA PRO A 359 16.45 10.37 -13.48
C PRO A 359 15.92 9.02 -12.96
N LEU A 360 15.47 8.96 -11.70
CA LEU A 360 14.96 7.72 -11.11
C LEU A 360 13.54 7.39 -11.61
N ASP A 361 12.75 8.38 -12.04
CA ASP A 361 11.43 8.13 -12.65
C ASP A 361 11.53 7.45 -14.03
N ARG A 362 12.75 7.26 -14.55
CA ARG A 362 13.06 6.50 -15.77
C ARG A 362 13.57 5.08 -15.50
N ALA A 363 13.45 4.59 -14.26
CA ALA A 363 14.01 3.32 -13.83
C ALA A 363 13.36 2.07 -14.43
N ALA A 364 12.16 2.16 -15.02
CA ALA A 364 11.48 1.00 -15.56
C ALA A 364 12.25 0.36 -16.73
N TYR A 365 12.43 -0.96 -16.65
CA TYR A 365 13.04 -1.80 -17.66
C TYR A 365 12.02 -2.15 -18.76
N ALA A 366 12.47 -2.08 -20.02
CA ALA A 366 11.78 -2.49 -21.22
C ALA A 366 12.18 -3.92 -21.66
N PRO A 367 11.39 -4.58 -22.52
CA PRO A 367 11.75 -5.88 -23.09
C PRO A 367 13.12 -5.89 -23.75
N GLY A 368 13.89 -6.93 -23.48
CA GLY A 368 15.28 -7.09 -23.92
C GLY A 368 16.32 -6.54 -22.94
N GLN A 369 15.93 -5.74 -21.95
CA GLN A 369 16.84 -5.27 -20.90
C GLN A 369 16.97 -6.30 -19.77
N SER A 370 18.05 -6.18 -18.99
CA SER A 370 18.32 -7.07 -17.85
C SER A 370 18.98 -6.30 -16.72
N PHE A 371 18.66 -6.70 -15.50
CA PHE A 371 19.42 -6.35 -14.30
C PHE A 371 20.33 -7.52 -13.91
N THR A 372 21.56 -7.23 -13.48
CA THR A 372 22.51 -8.22 -12.97
C THR A 372 23.19 -7.66 -11.73
N ASP A 373 23.26 -8.47 -10.68
CA ASP A 373 24.11 -8.24 -9.51
C ASP A 373 25.13 -9.38 -9.37
N PRO A 374 26.40 -9.15 -9.77
CA PRO A 374 27.46 -10.14 -9.67
C PRO A 374 27.76 -10.58 -8.23
N ALA A 375 27.51 -9.74 -7.22
CA ALA A 375 27.82 -10.07 -5.83
C ALA A 375 26.90 -11.16 -5.26
N THR A 376 25.65 -11.21 -5.74
CA THR A 376 24.65 -12.19 -5.30
C THR A 376 24.32 -13.26 -6.35
N GLY A 377 24.95 -13.18 -7.54
CA GLY A 377 24.68 -14.07 -8.67
C GLY A 377 23.32 -13.85 -9.32
N VAL A 378 22.66 -12.72 -9.02
CA VAL A 378 21.30 -12.44 -9.47
C VAL A 378 21.29 -11.89 -10.88
N ARG A 379 20.32 -12.38 -11.67
CA ARG A 379 19.95 -11.82 -12.96
C ARG A 379 18.43 -11.81 -13.12
N ILE A 380 17.89 -10.70 -13.61
CA ILE A 380 16.48 -10.54 -13.94
C ILE A 380 16.37 -10.03 -15.37
N ASP A 381 15.88 -10.89 -16.27
CA ASP A 381 15.64 -10.55 -17.67
C ASP A 381 14.19 -10.10 -17.88
N VAL A 382 13.97 -9.00 -18.60
CA VAL A 382 12.64 -8.64 -19.12
C VAL A 382 12.48 -9.24 -20.51
N LEU A 383 11.74 -10.34 -20.61
CA LEU A 383 11.63 -11.13 -21.85
C LEU A 383 10.62 -10.55 -22.84
N ALA A 384 9.50 -10.06 -22.33
CA ALA A 384 8.40 -9.51 -23.13
C ALA A 384 7.59 -8.50 -22.30
N GLY A 385 6.89 -7.60 -22.96
CA GLY A 385 6.10 -6.56 -22.29
C GLY A 385 5.02 -6.00 -23.19
N GLY A 386 4.01 -5.40 -22.58
CA GLY A 386 2.90 -4.74 -23.28
C GLY A 386 1.81 -4.25 -22.33
N ALA A 387 0.71 -3.73 -22.87
CA ALA A 387 -0.35 -3.12 -22.06
C ALA A 387 -0.98 -4.06 -21.01
N ALA A 388 -0.91 -5.37 -21.21
CA ALA A 388 -1.47 -6.37 -20.29
C ALA A 388 -0.49 -6.83 -19.18
N GLY A 389 0.77 -6.40 -19.22
CA GLY A 389 1.81 -6.79 -18.26
C GLY A 389 3.10 -7.27 -18.93
N ASP A 390 4.01 -7.83 -18.14
CA ASP A 390 5.38 -8.16 -18.56
C ASP A 390 5.74 -9.60 -18.23
N THR A 391 6.62 -10.21 -19.01
CA THR A 391 7.20 -11.53 -18.70
C THR A 391 8.65 -11.33 -18.28
N VAL A 392 8.98 -11.77 -17.08
CA VAL A 392 10.33 -11.68 -16.51
C VAL A 392 10.90 -13.07 -16.27
N ARG A 393 12.22 -13.18 -16.28
CA ARG A 393 12.93 -14.38 -15.85
C ARG A 393 13.94 -14.03 -14.79
N LEU A 394 13.76 -14.58 -13.61
CA LEU A 394 14.64 -14.43 -12.47
C LEU A 394 15.58 -15.63 -12.47
N SER A 395 16.87 -15.39 -12.25
CA SER A 395 17.84 -16.45 -12.02
C SER A 395 18.88 -16.05 -10.97
N LYS A 396 19.32 -17.04 -10.21
CA LYS A 396 20.43 -16.95 -9.27
C LYS A 396 21.33 -18.16 -9.50
N GLU A 397 22.62 -17.93 -9.69
CA GLU A 397 23.65 -18.98 -9.86
C GLU A 397 24.34 -19.35 -8.55
#